data_AF-A0A8S3AHK7-F1
#
_entry.id   AF-A0A8S3AHK7-F1
#
_cell.length_a   1.000
_cell.length_b   1.000
_cell.length_c   1.000
_cell.angle_alpha   90.00
_cell.angle_beta   90.00
_cell.angle_gamma   90.00
#
_symmetry.space_group_name_H-M   'P 1'
#
loop_
_entity.id
_entity.type
_entity.pdbx_description
1 polymer ?
#
loop_
_entity_poly.entity_id
_entity_poly.type
_entity_poly.pdbx_seq_one_letter_code
_entity_poly.pdbx_strand_id
1 'polypeptide(L)' 'MARDPTTGTLYISDYFNHRIMRYLVNALSGTVVAGGNGPGTNRTQLNYPLGIYLDVTSNSLYIANYYC' A
#
# COMPACT_ATOMS: atom_id res chain seq x y z
N MET A 1 2.93 3.84 -6.73
CA MET A 1 3.02 2.36 -6.81
C MET A 1 4.45 1.93 -6.53
N ALA A 2 4.66 0.71 -6.04
CA ALA A 2 5.98 0.12 -5.82
C ALA A 2 5.96 -1.34 -6.31
N ARG A 3 7.10 -1.83 -6.80
CA ARG A 3 7.26 -3.21 -7.27
C ARG A 3 8.41 -3.87 -6.54
N ASP A 4 8.19 -5.07 -6.03
CA ASP A 4 9.26 -5.93 -5.56
C ASP A 4 9.99 -6.52 -6.79
N PRO A 5 11.29 -6.23 -6.97
CA PRO A 5 12.07 -6.75 -8.10
C PRO A 5 12.34 -8.26 -8.00
N THR A 6 12.28 -8.84 -6.80
CA THR A 6 12.58 -10.26 -6.57
C THR A 6 11.36 -11.14 -6.85
N THR A 7 10.19 -10.75 -6.35
CA THR A 7 8.95 -11.53 -6.50
C THR A 7 8.07 -11.04 -7.66
N GLY A 8 8.30 -9.83 -8.16
CA GLY A 8 7.43 -9.17 -9.13
C GLY A 8 6.11 -8.66 -8.54
N THR A 9 5.91 -8.76 -7.22
CA THR A 9 4.71 -8.29 -6.52
C THR A 9 4.55 -6.77 -6.67
N LEU A 10 3.33 -6.34 -6.94
CA LEU A 10 2.95 -4.92 -7.03
C LEU A 10 2.25 -4.47 -5.75
N TYR A 11 2.63 -3.30 -5.28
CA TYR A 11 1.97 -2.56 -4.23
C TYR A 11 1.37 -1.29 -4.84
N ILE A 12 0.08 -1.07 -4.62
CA ILE A 12 -0.68 0.03 -5.20
C ILE A 12 -1.31 0.83 -4.09
N SER A 13 -1.13 2.14 -4.18
CA SER A 13 -1.83 3.09 -3.31
C SER A 13 -3.21 3.34 -3.89
N ASP A 14 -4.24 2.80 -3.26
CA ASP A 14 -5.62 2.95 -3.67
C ASP A 14 -6.20 4.19 -2.98
N TYR A 15 -5.80 5.35 -3.52
CA TYR A 15 -5.88 6.66 -2.90
C TYR A 15 -7.25 7.00 -2.31
N PHE A 16 -8.32 6.91 -3.12
CA PHE A 16 -9.69 7.25 -2.69
C PHE A 16 -10.32 6.18 -1.80
N ASN A 17 -9.78 4.97 -1.76
CA ASN A 17 -10.25 3.89 -0.90
C ASN A 17 -9.45 3.80 0.41
N HIS A 18 -8.54 4.74 0.67
CA HIS A 18 -7.82 4.85 1.94
C HIS A 18 -7.08 3.55 2.32
N ARG A 19 -6.45 2.89 1.34
CA ARG A 19 -5.81 1.58 1.54
C ARG A 19 -4.62 1.35 0.61
N ILE A 20 -3.78 0.39 0.98
CA ILE A 20 -2.73 -0.16 0.13
C ILE A 20 -3.13 -1.58 -0.29
N MET A 21 -3.04 -1.84 -1.58
CA MET A 21 -3.35 -3.13 -2.19
C MET A 21 -2.06 -3.83 -2.64
N ARG A 22 -2.00 -5.15 -2.49
CA ARG A 22 -0.93 -6.02 -2.98
C ARG A 22 -1.46 -6.98 -4.04
N TYR A 23 -0.75 -7.08 -5.15
CA TYR A 23 -1.03 -7.97 -6.27
C TYR A 23 0.19 -8.85 -6.56
N LEU A 24 0.02 -10.16 -6.46
CA LEU A 24 1.03 -11.11 -6.91
C LEU A 24 1.08 -11.14 -8.44
N VAL A 25 2.19 -11.63 -9.01
CA VAL A 25 2.31 -11.83 -10.45
C VAL A 25 1.15 -12.72 -10.93
N ASN A 26 0.46 -12.29 -11.99
CA ASN A 26 -0.73 -12.94 -12.57
C ASN A 26 -1.96 -13.04 -11.66
N ALA A 27 -2.01 -12.34 -10.52
CA ALA A 27 -3.20 -12.32 -9.68
C ALA A 27 -4.35 -11.56 -10.36
N LEU A 28 -5.54 -12.15 -10.34
CA LEU A 28 -6.78 -11.50 -10.83
C LEU A 28 -7.39 -10.54 -9.81
N SER A 29 -7.00 -10.65 -8.53
CA SER A 29 -7.48 -9.81 -7.44
C SER A 29 -6.36 -9.44 -6.48
N GLY A 30 -6.53 -8.31 -5.80
CA GLY A 30 -5.57 -7.78 -4.85
C GLY A 30 -5.96 -8.10 -3.40
N THR A 31 -4.98 -8.04 -2.51
CA THR A 31 -5.17 -8.17 -1.06
C THR A 31 -4.88 -6.84 -0.38
N VAL A 32 -5.71 -6.44 0.58
CA VAL A 32 -5.44 -5.26 1.42
C VAL A 32 -4.29 -5.58 2.36
N VAL A 33 -3.25 -4.75 2.38
CA VAL A 33 -2.08 -4.92 3.27
C VAL A 33 -1.97 -3.81 4.32
N ALA A 34 -2.63 -2.68 4.10
CA ALA A 34 -2.73 -1.59 5.07
C ALA A 34 -3.98 -0.73 4.77
N GLY A 35 -4.58 -0.13 5.80
CA GLY A 35 -5.76 0.72 5.66
C GLY A 35 -7.05 -0.05 5.35
N GLY A 36 -8.01 0.62 4.72
CA GLY A 36 -9.32 0.05 4.37
C GLY A 36 -10.38 0.13 5.48
N ASN A 37 -10.06 0.73 6.62
CA ASN A 37 -10.96 0.94 7.76
C ASN A 37 -11.50 2.39 7.82
N GLY A 38 -11.70 3.00 6.64
CA GLY A 38 -12.03 4.42 6.49
C GLY A 38 -10.82 5.37 6.67
N PRO A 39 -10.98 6.64 6.31
CA PRO A 39 -9.96 7.67 6.51
C PRO A 39 -9.67 7.90 8.00
N GLY A 40 -8.40 8.07 8.37
CA GLY A 40 -8.03 8.46 9.72
C GLY A 40 -6.55 8.36 10.06
N THR A 41 -6.25 8.64 11.32
CA THR A 41 -4.89 8.66 11.91
C THR A 41 -4.58 7.47 12.81
N ASN A 42 -5.57 6.59 13.03
CA ASN A 42 -5.38 5.39 13.83
C ASN A 42 -4.43 4.40 13.14
N ARG A 43 -3.83 3.49 13.92
CA ARG A 43 -2.82 2.52 13.47
C ARG A 43 -3.27 1.61 12.31
N THR A 44 -4.58 1.43 12.13
CA THR A 44 -5.18 0.59 11.08
C THR A 44 -5.88 1.39 9.98
N GLN A 45 -5.78 2.72 10.04
CA GLN A 45 -6.38 3.63 9.07
C GLN A 45 -5.29 4.31 8.24
N LEU A 46 -5.64 4.65 7.00
CA LEU A 46 -4.86 5.54 6.14
C LEU A 46 -5.77 6.67 5.71
N ASN A 47 -5.21 7.78 5.29
CA ASN A 47 -5.94 8.90 4.75
C ASN A 47 -5.26 9.35 3.46
N TYR A 48 -5.91 9.11 2.32
CA TYR A 48 -5.42 9.51 1.00
C TYR A 48 -3.94 9.18 0.77
N PRO A 49 -3.52 7.90 0.87
CA PRO A 49 -2.12 7.55 0.73
C PRO A 49 -1.63 7.91 -0.69
N LEU A 50 -0.65 8.81 -0.79
CA LEU A 50 -0.19 9.37 -2.08
C LEU A 50 1.00 8.61 -2.65
N GLY A 51 1.97 8.31 -1.78
CA GLY A 51 3.24 7.71 -2.16
C GLY A 51 3.48 6.43 -1.38
N ILE A 52 4.15 5.47 -2.02
CA ILE A 52 4.66 4.29 -1.35
C ILE A 52 6.08 4.01 -1.82
N TYR A 53 6.92 3.52 -0.91
CA TYR A 53 8.28 3.12 -1.18
C TYR A 53 8.55 1.76 -0.54
N LEU A 54 9.06 0.81 -1.33
CA LEU A 54 9.45 -0.51 -0.86
C LEU A 54 10.96 -0.54 -0.67
N ASP A 55 11.39 -0.72 0.57
CA ASP A 55 12.76 -1.12 0.85
C ASP A 55 12.84 -2.65 0.81
N VAL A 56 13.41 -3.14 -0.29
CA VAL A 56 13.58 -4.57 -0.55
C VAL A 56 14.61 -5.21 0.38
N THR A 57 15.52 -4.44 0.96
CA THR A 57 16.60 -4.95 1.82
C THR A 57 16.06 -5.30 3.20
N SER A 58 15.23 -4.42 3.77
CA SER A 58 14.57 -4.65 5.06
C SER A 58 13.18 -5.30 4.95
N ASN A 59 12.68 -5.50 3.73
CA ASN A 59 11.32 -5.94 3.45
C ASN A 59 10.25 -5.02 4.10
N SER A 60 10.49 -3.70 4.09
CA SER A 60 9.62 -2.69 4.69
C SER A 60 8.93 -1.84 3.63
N LEU A 61 7.63 -1.57 3.83
CA LEU A 61 6.85 -0.67 2.98
C LEU A 61 6.54 0.64 3.72
N TYR A 62 7.07 1.73 3.19
CA TYR A 62 6.83 3.09 3.67
C TYR A 62 5.66 3.70 2.91
N ILE A 63 4.76 4.37 3.63
CA ILE A 63 3.52 4.95 3.09
C ILE A 63 3.51 6.43 3.44
N ALA A 64 3.44 7.28 2.41
CA ALA A 64 3.23 8.72 2.58
C ALA A 64 1.73 8.96 2.75
N ASN A 65 1.31 9.00 4.02
CA ASN A 65 -0.06 9.26 4.41
C ASN A 65 -0.35 10.76 4.35
N TYR A 66 -1.49 11.15 3.76
CA TYR A 66 -1.88 12.54 3.70
C TYR A 66 -2.71 12.90 4.93
N TYR A 67 -2.19 13.83 5.73
CA TYR A 67 -2.92 14.40 6.86
C TYR A 67 -3.30 15.83 6.51
N CYS A 68 -4.60 16.11 6.56
CA CYS A 68 -5.13 17.47 6.63
C CYS A 68 -6.11 17.52 7.79
#